data_AF-A0A0F2C7S5-F1
#
_entry.id   AF-A0A0F2C7S5-F1
#
_cell.length_a   1.000
_cell.length_b   1.000
_cell.length_c   1.000
_cell.angle_alpha   90.00
_cell.angle_beta   90.00
_cell.angle_gamma   90.00
#
_symmetry.space_group_name_H-M   'P 1'
#
loop_
_entity.id
_entity.type
_entity.pdbx_description
1 polymer ?
#
loop_
_entity_poly.entity_id
_entity_poly.type
_entity_poly.pdbx_seq_one_letter_code
_entity_poly.pdbx_strand_id
1 'polypeptide(L)'
;MTTTPAAAYQAARVALRDAPAFTDPDLSAQGTVRRRAEMIRAAKAQLIGAMPTLPEGVATRAEVLAARTPTTADAVVVQGREREKVTELRNAGLTFAQIAGEASEVRVAALIDAVEGIAAAEPEQASELEELLFSRLVGLGAADAIEAHTAEQETVVGTAWRDALASTIENRDPDLRTRTQLHSADRPRYDIALANDVAVDWAAVARIEAAHPAE
;
A
#
# COMPACT_ATOMS: atom_id res chain seq x y z
N MET A 1 9.16 -11.00 19.44
CA MET A 1 7.94 -10.24 19.07
C MET A 1 8.36 -9.18 18.08
N THR A 2 7.82 -9.20 16.87
CA THR A 2 8.00 -8.15 15.87
C THR A 2 7.18 -6.92 16.27
N THR A 3 7.81 -5.77 16.45
CA THR A 3 7.11 -4.51 16.74
C THR A 3 6.35 -4.07 15.50
N THR A 4 5.07 -3.72 15.66
CA THR A 4 4.28 -3.19 14.54
C THR A 4 4.77 -1.80 14.12
N PRO A 5 4.58 -1.39 12.85
CA PRO A 5 4.93 -0.03 12.39
C PRO A 5 4.34 1.07 13.28
N ALA A 6 3.07 0.91 13.70
CA ALA A 6 2.37 1.83 14.58
C ALA A 6 3.01 1.96 15.97
N ALA A 7 3.35 0.84 16.60
CA ALA A 7 4.00 0.84 17.91
C ALA A 7 5.42 1.43 17.83
N ALA A 8 6.15 1.13 16.75
CA ALA A 8 7.47 1.71 16.50
C ALA A 8 7.40 3.22 16.29
N TYR A 9 6.43 3.69 15.49
CA TYR A 9 6.17 5.11 15.27
C TYR A 9 5.92 5.84 16.59
N GLN A 10 4.96 5.36 17.39
CA GLN A 10 4.59 5.99 18.66
C GLN A 10 5.77 6.04 19.65
N ALA A 11 6.48 4.93 19.81
CA ALA A 11 7.64 4.85 20.71
C ALA A 11 8.75 5.82 20.26
N ALA A 12 9.05 5.87 18.97
CA ALA A 12 10.04 6.79 18.42
C ALA A 12 9.63 8.25 18.59
N ARG A 13 8.36 8.60 18.36
CA ARG A 13 7.84 9.97 18.57
C ARG A 13 8.01 10.44 20.01
N VAL A 14 7.69 9.59 20.98
CA VAL A 14 7.92 9.86 22.41
C VAL A 14 9.41 10.07 22.70
N ALA A 15 10.28 9.19 22.21
CA ALA A 15 11.72 9.31 22.40
C ALA A 15 12.30 10.60 21.76
N LEU A 16 11.82 10.97 20.56
CA LEU A 16 12.23 12.19 19.85
C LEU A 16 11.75 13.46 20.55
N ARG A 17 10.54 13.45 21.14
CA ARG A 17 10.05 14.53 21.99
C ARG A 17 10.91 14.69 23.24
N ASP A 18 11.28 13.59 23.89
CA ASP A 18 11.96 13.60 25.18
C ASP A 18 13.46 13.89 25.07
N ALA A 19 14.09 13.54 23.94
CA ALA A 19 15.53 13.69 23.76
C ALA A 19 16.04 15.14 23.96
N PRO A 20 15.43 16.20 23.38
CA PRO A 20 15.87 17.57 23.65
C PRO A 20 15.82 18.00 25.12
N ALA A 21 14.86 17.45 25.89
CA ALA A 21 14.65 17.78 27.29
C ALA A 21 15.49 16.90 28.25
N PHE A 22 16.12 15.83 27.75
CA PHE A 22 16.88 14.90 28.58
C PHE A 22 18.01 15.60 29.34
N THR A 23 18.08 15.39 30.65
CA THR A 23 19.13 15.87 31.54
C THR A 23 19.48 14.80 32.54
N ASP A 24 20.76 14.71 32.89
CA ASP A 24 21.29 13.74 33.85
C ASP A 24 22.35 14.44 34.72
N PRO A 25 22.15 14.55 36.05
CA PRO A 25 23.09 15.24 36.93
C PRO A 25 24.47 14.56 37.02
N ASP A 26 24.56 13.28 36.65
CA ASP A 26 25.81 12.51 36.70
C ASP A 26 26.62 12.65 35.39
N LEU A 27 26.03 13.23 34.34
CA LEU A 27 26.69 13.46 33.06
C LEU A 27 27.26 14.89 32.96
N SER A 28 28.44 14.99 32.33
CA SER A 28 28.94 16.30 31.89
C SER A 28 28.02 16.89 30.81
N ALA A 29 28.17 18.19 30.52
CA ALA A 29 27.44 18.82 29.42
C ALA A 29 27.63 18.06 28.09
N GLN A 30 28.88 17.67 27.78
CA GLN A 30 29.19 16.88 26.58
C GLN A 30 28.57 15.47 26.65
N GLY A 31 28.59 14.83 27.82
CA GLY A 31 27.93 13.53 28.04
C GLY A 31 26.42 13.60 27.81
N THR A 32 25.78 14.69 28.25
CA THR A 32 24.35 14.94 28.02
C THR A 32 24.07 15.08 26.53
N VAL A 33 24.82 15.89 25.78
CA VAL A 33 24.59 16.06 24.34
C VAL A 33 24.77 14.73 23.59
N ARG A 34 25.83 13.96 23.90
CA ARG A 34 26.06 12.63 23.32
C ARG A 34 24.88 11.70 23.61
N ARG A 35 24.38 11.68 24.85
CA ARG A 35 23.25 10.82 25.24
C ARG A 35 21.97 11.19 24.48
N ARG A 36 21.70 12.48 24.28
CA ARG A 36 20.58 12.95 23.45
C ARG A 36 20.70 12.47 22.01
N ALA A 37 21.89 12.58 21.41
CA ALA A 37 22.15 12.09 20.06
C ALA A 37 21.97 10.56 19.95
N GLU A 38 22.41 9.80 20.96
CA GLU A 38 22.18 8.35 21.03
C GLU A 38 20.68 8.00 21.11
N MET A 39 19.89 8.74 21.89
CA MET A 39 18.43 8.56 21.97
C MET A 39 17.77 8.79 20.61
N ILE A 40 18.13 9.87 19.91
CA ILE A 40 17.60 10.18 18.57
C ILE A 40 17.98 9.07 17.58
N ARG A 41 19.25 8.63 17.57
CA ARG A 41 19.72 7.55 16.70
C ARG A 41 18.99 6.25 16.97
N ALA A 42 18.79 5.89 18.24
CA ALA A 42 18.05 4.69 18.63
C ALA A 42 16.59 4.76 18.17
N ALA A 43 15.93 5.90 18.32
CA ALA A 43 14.57 6.11 17.84
C ALA A 43 14.48 5.95 16.31
N LYS A 44 15.42 6.53 15.55
CA LYS A 44 15.47 6.37 14.08
C LYS A 44 15.77 4.93 13.66
N ALA A 45 16.69 4.25 14.34
CA ALA A 45 16.97 2.84 14.08
C ALA A 45 15.73 1.96 14.31
N GLN A 46 14.92 2.27 15.33
CA GLN A 46 13.64 1.59 15.58
C GLN A 46 12.63 1.83 14.44
N LEU A 47 12.54 3.05 13.91
CA LEU A 47 11.68 3.36 12.75
C LEU A 47 12.14 2.60 11.49
N ILE A 48 13.45 2.58 11.22
CA ILE A 48 14.04 1.87 10.08
C ILE A 48 13.75 0.36 10.19
N GLY A 49 14.01 -0.23 11.36
CA GLY A 49 13.76 -1.65 11.60
C GLY A 49 12.27 -2.05 11.56
N ALA A 50 11.37 -1.08 11.64
CA ALA A 50 9.92 -1.29 11.54
C ALA A 50 9.34 -0.96 10.15
N MET A 51 10.16 -0.59 9.17
CA MET A 51 9.69 -0.36 7.80
C MET A 51 9.09 -1.65 7.22
N PRO A 52 7.82 -1.63 6.77
CA PRO A 52 7.22 -2.77 6.11
C PRO A 52 8.01 -3.19 4.87
N THR A 53 8.25 -4.50 4.72
CA THR A 53 8.66 -5.10 3.45
C THR A 53 7.42 -5.18 2.56
N LEU A 54 7.56 -4.75 1.30
CA LEU A 54 6.48 -4.86 0.33
C LEU A 54 6.56 -6.24 -0.34
N PRO A 55 5.42 -6.85 -0.70
CA PRO A 55 5.41 -8.09 -1.47
C PRO A 55 6.21 -7.93 -2.77
N GLU A 56 7.07 -8.91 -3.07
CA GLU A 56 7.85 -8.98 -4.30
C GLU A 56 7.53 -10.29 -5.04
N GLY A 57 7.56 -10.26 -6.37
CA GLY A 57 7.38 -11.45 -7.20
C GLY A 57 5.93 -11.97 -7.29
N VAL A 58 4.96 -11.24 -6.76
CA VAL A 58 3.53 -11.54 -6.94
C VAL A 58 3.05 -10.94 -8.26
N ALA A 59 2.23 -11.68 -9.00
CA ALA A 59 1.63 -11.19 -10.24
C ALA A 59 0.77 -9.94 -9.98
N THR A 60 0.91 -8.95 -10.84
CA THR A 60 0.06 -7.75 -10.85
C THR A 60 -1.33 -8.08 -11.39
N ARG A 61 -2.32 -7.23 -11.11
CA ARG A 61 -3.65 -7.31 -11.74
C ARG A 61 -3.58 -7.45 -13.26
N ALA A 62 -2.75 -6.65 -13.91
CA ALA A 62 -2.59 -6.68 -15.36
C ALA A 62 -2.06 -8.04 -15.84
N GLU A 63 -1.09 -8.62 -15.14
CA GLU A 63 -0.54 -9.95 -15.45
C GLU A 63 -1.56 -11.06 -15.22
N VAL A 64 -2.35 -11.00 -14.14
CA VAL A 64 -3.43 -11.95 -13.87
C VAL A 64 -4.49 -11.92 -14.97
N LEU A 65 -4.90 -10.73 -15.41
CA LEU A 65 -5.85 -10.57 -16.51
C LEU A 65 -5.24 -11.05 -17.83
N ALA A 66 -4.00 -10.68 -18.15
CA ALA A 66 -3.31 -11.11 -19.36
C ALA A 66 -3.13 -12.65 -19.42
N ALA A 67 -2.97 -13.31 -18.29
CA ALA A 67 -2.89 -14.77 -18.21
C ALA A 67 -4.19 -15.49 -18.59
N ARG A 68 -5.32 -14.77 -18.70
CA ARG A 68 -6.61 -15.33 -19.16
C ARG A 68 -6.76 -15.33 -20.68
N THR A 69 -5.82 -14.76 -21.42
CA THR A 69 -5.76 -14.87 -22.87
C THR A 69 -5.60 -16.33 -23.31
N PRO A 70 -6.40 -16.83 -24.28
CA PRO A 70 -6.41 -18.24 -24.64
C PRO A 70 -5.13 -18.62 -25.39
N THR A 71 -4.44 -19.67 -24.92
CA THR A 71 -3.18 -20.14 -25.52
C THR A 71 -3.33 -21.42 -26.36
N THR A 72 -4.54 -22.00 -26.41
CA THR A 72 -4.84 -23.22 -27.16
C THR A 72 -6.03 -23.02 -28.10
N ALA A 73 -6.10 -23.81 -29.19
CA ALA A 73 -7.20 -23.73 -30.15
C ALA A 73 -8.57 -24.00 -29.49
N ASP A 74 -8.63 -24.97 -28.57
CA ASP A 74 -9.86 -25.30 -27.84
C ASP A 74 -10.30 -24.13 -26.94
N ALA A 75 -9.35 -23.49 -26.25
CA ALA A 75 -9.65 -22.30 -25.45
C ALA A 75 -10.17 -21.15 -26.33
N VAL A 76 -9.58 -20.94 -27.51
CA VAL A 76 -10.05 -19.94 -28.48
C VAL A 76 -11.49 -20.22 -28.92
N VAL A 77 -11.86 -21.48 -29.18
CA VAL A 77 -13.22 -21.87 -29.57
C VAL A 77 -14.22 -21.61 -28.44
N VAL A 78 -13.88 -22.04 -27.22
CA VAL A 78 -14.73 -21.83 -26.05
C VAL A 78 -14.94 -20.34 -25.78
N GLN A 79 -13.87 -19.56 -25.82
CA GLN A 79 -13.90 -18.11 -25.65
C GLN A 79 -14.65 -17.40 -26.78
N GLY A 80 -14.55 -17.88 -28.02
CA GLY A 80 -15.35 -17.39 -29.15
C GLY A 80 -16.86 -17.49 -28.88
N ARG A 81 -17.32 -18.62 -28.35
CA ARG A 81 -18.74 -18.80 -27.98
C ARG A 81 -19.17 -17.89 -26.83
N GLU A 82 -18.31 -17.67 -25.83
CA GLU A 82 -18.64 -16.72 -24.76
C GLU A 82 -18.65 -15.27 -25.26
N ARG A 83 -17.80 -14.90 -26.24
CA ARG A 83 -17.86 -13.59 -26.89
C ARG A 83 -19.19 -13.37 -27.61
N GLU A 84 -19.67 -14.35 -28.36
CA GLU A 84 -20.99 -14.30 -29.01
C GLU A 84 -22.10 -14.06 -27.98
N LYS A 85 -22.10 -14.79 -26.86
CA LYS A 85 -23.07 -14.59 -25.76
C LYS A 85 -22.95 -13.20 -25.15
N VAL A 86 -21.74 -12.69 -24.93
CA VAL A 86 -21.54 -11.32 -24.42
C VAL A 86 -22.14 -10.30 -25.40
N THR A 87 -21.92 -10.46 -26.71
CA THR A 87 -22.55 -9.62 -27.73
C THR A 87 -24.08 -9.69 -27.68
N GLU A 88 -24.66 -10.88 -27.55
CA GLU A 88 -26.11 -11.05 -27.41
C GLU A 88 -26.66 -10.34 -26.16
N LEU A 89 -25.99 -10.48 -25.02
CA LEU A 89 -26.36 -9.80 -23.77
C LEU A 89 -26.28 -8.27 -23.91
N ARG A 90 -25.25 -7.76 -24.60
CA ARG A 90 -25.13 -6.33 -24.91
C ARG A 90 -26.27 -5.85 -25.82
N ASN A 91 -26.61 -6.62 -26.85
CA ASN A 91 -27.74 -6.32 -27.74
C ASN A 91 -29.09 -6.37 -27.01
N ALA A 92 -29.21 -7.19 -25.96
CA ALA A 92 -30.36 -7.22 -25.07
C ALA A 92 -30.40 -6.03 -24.07
N GLY A 93 -29.41 -5.14 -24.09
CA GLY A 93 -29.37 -3.91 -23.29
C GLY A 93 -28.63 -4.03 -21.96
N LEU A 94 -28.01 -5.17 -21.64
CA LEU A 94 -27.19 -5.31 -20.43
C LEU A 94 -25.90 -4.51 -20.54
N THR A 95 -25.45 -3.93 -19.43
CA THR A 95 -24.14 -3.24 -19.35
C THR A 95 -23.00 -4.24 -19.14
N PHE A 96 -21.77 -3.85 -19.49
CA PHE A 96 -20.60 -4.70 -19.20
C PHE A 96 -20.46 -4.99 -17.71
N ALA A 97 -20.78 -4.03 -16.84
CA ALA A 97 -20.77 -4.23 -15.39
C ALA A 97 -21.75 -5.32 -14.93
N GLN A 98 -22.98 -5.32 -15.49
CA GLN A 98 -23.97 -6.37 -15.21
C GLN A 98 -23.48 -7.74 -15.69
N ILE A 99 -22.91 -7.81 -16.89
CA ILE A 99 -22.40 -9.07 -17.46
C ILE A 99 -21.20 -9.59 -16.65
N ALA A 100 -20.28 -8.71 -16.26
CA ALA A 100 -19.11 -9.05 -15.44
C ALA A 100 -19.50 -9.56 -14.05
N GLY A 101 -20.51 -8.96 -13.42
CA GLY A 101 -21.00 -9.37 -12.09
C GLY A 101 -21.45 -10.83 -12.01
N GLU A 102 -21.98 -11.37 -13.11
CA GLU A 102 -22.45 -12.76 -13.22
C GLU A 102 -21.52 -13.67 -14.04
N ALA A 103 -20.38 -13.14 -14.51
CA ALA A 103 -19.49 -13.88 -15.39
C ALA A 103 -18.89 -15.11 -14.70
N SER A 104 -18.79 -16.22 -15.41
CA SER A 104 -17.88 -17.32 -15.07
C SER A 104 -16.45 -16.92 -15.45
N GLU A 105 -15.45 -17.66 -14.99
CA GLU A 105 -14.04 -17.39 -15.35
C GLU A 105 -13.82 -17.38 -16.87
N VAL A 106 -14.46 -18.31 -17.59
CA VAL A 106 -14.41 -18.35 -19.06
C VAL A 106 -15.04 -17.12 -19.71
N ARG A 107 -16.14 -16.60 -19.15
CA ARG A 107 -16.75 -15.37 -19.63
C ARG A 107 -15.93 -14.13 -19.27
N VAL A 108 -15.21 -14.14 -18.14
CA VAL A 108 -14.24 -13.11 -17.80
C VAL A 108 -13.14 -13.06 -18.87
N ALA A 109 -12.56 -14.21 -19.26
CA ALA A 109 -11.58 -14.26 -20.34
C ALA A 109 -12.12 -13.65 -21.66
N ALA A 110 -13.35 -14.00 -22.04
CA ALA A 110 -14.01 -13.42 -23.21
C ALA A 110 -14.24 -11.90 -23.12
N LEU A 111 -14.51 -11.38 -21.92
CA LEU A 111 -14.68 -9.95 -21.67
C LEU A 111 -13.34 -9.19 -21.71
N ILE A 112 -12.24 -9.82 -21.29
CA ILE A 112 -10.89 -9.23 -21.36
C ILE A 112 -10.52 -8.89 -22.82
N ASP A 113 -10.79 -9.78 -23.78
CA ASP A 113 -10.59 -9.47 -25.21
C ASP A 113 -11.39 -8.24 -25.67
N ALA A 114 -12.59 -8.03 -25.12
CA ALA A 114 -13.42 -6.88 -25.47
C ALA A 114 -12.87 -5.57 -24.90
N VAL A 115 -12.11 -5.63 -23.80
CA VAL A 115 -11.48 -4.46 -23.18
C VAL A 115 -10.55 -3.76 -24.16
N GLU A 116 -9.74 -4.48 -24.95
CA GLU A 116 -8.83 -3.85 -25.93
C GLU A 116 -9.59 -2.96 -26.93
N GLY A 117 -10.75 -3.45 -27.40
CA GLY A 117 -11.62 -2.69 -28.31
C GLY A 117 -12.26 -1.47 -27.65
N ILE A 118 -12.64 -1.59 -26.37
CA ILE A 118 -13.20 -0.48 -25.58
C ILE A 118 -12.11 0.55 -25.29
N ALA A 119 -10.90 0.13 -24.93
CA ALA A 119 -9.80 1.02 -24.53
C ALA A 119 -9.42 2.02 -25.64
N ALA A 120 -9.54 1.61 -26.90
CA ALA A 120 -9.27 2.48 -28.04
C ALA A 120 -10.30 3.62 -28.20
N ALA A 121 -11.54 3.41 -27.78
CA ALA A 121 -12.63 4.38 -27.93
C ALA A 121 -12.93 5.14 -26.62
N GLU A 122 -12.91 4.43 -25.49
CA GLU A 122 -13.42 4.83 -24.18
C GLU A 122 -12.48 4.30 -23.07
N PRO A 123 -11.26 4.86 -22.93
CA PRO A 123 -10.22 4.32 -22.05
C PRO A 123 -10.62 4.29 -20.56
N GLU A 124 -11.44 5.23 -20.11
CA GLU A 124 -11.94 5.24 -18.72
C GLU A 124 -12.85 4.04 -18.44
N GLN A 125 -13.77 3.71 -19.38
CA GLN A 125 -14.65 2.54 -19.25
C GLN A 125 -13.88 1.22 -19.33
N ALA A 126 -12.81 1.18 -20.12
CA ALA A 126 -11.93 0.02 -20.17
C ALA A 126 -11.28 -0.24 -18.80
N SER A 127 -10.72 0.79 -18.15
CA SER A 127 -10.12 0.66 -16.82
C SER A 127 -11.14 0.23 -15.76
N GLU A 128 -12.35 0.79 -15.78
CA GLU A 128 -13.43 0.37 -14.87
C GLU A 128 -13.82 -1.10 -15.09
N LEU A 129 -13.90 -1.53 -16.35
CA LEU A 129 -14.20 -2.92 -16.68
C LEU A 129 -13.09 -3.87 -16.22
N GLU A 130 -11.82 -3.53 -16.42
CA GLU A 130 -10.69 -4.32 -15.93
C GLU A 130 -10.74 -4.52 -14.42
N GLU A 131 -11.08 -3.47 -13.65
CA GLU A 131 -11.24 -3.55 -12.20
C GLU A 131 -12.40 -4.48 -11.81
N LEU A 132 -13.53 -4.40 -12.51
CA LEU A 132 -14.67 -5.29 -12.28
C LEU A 132 -14.34 -6.75 -12.61
N LEU A 133 -13.61 -6.99 -13.72
CA LEU A 133 -13.21 -8.33 -14.14
C LEU A 133 -12.22 -8.96 -13.16
N PHE A 134 -11.23 -8.20 -12.71
CA PHE A 134 -10.30 -8.66 -11.67
C PHE A 134 -11.02 -8.95 -10.36
N SER A 135 -11.88 -8.04 -9.90
CA SER A 135 -12.71 -8.24 -8.70
C SER A 135 -13.60 -9.48 -8.82
N ARG A 136 -14.11 -9.75 -10.03
CA ARG A 136 -14.89 -10.97 -10.29
C ARG A 136 -14.04 -12.23 -10.16
N LEU A 137 -12.81 -12.24 -10.66
CA LEU A 137 -11.90 -13.40 -10.49
C LEU A 137 -11.59 -13.67 -9.02
N VAL A 138 -11.37 -12.62 -8.22
CA VAL A 138 -11.22 -12.73 -6.76
C VAL A 138 -12.49 -13.34 -6.15
N GLY A 139 -13.68 -12.83 -6.51
CA GLY A 139 -14.96 -13.33 -6.03
C GLY A 139 -15.29 -14.78 -6.47
N LEU A 140 -14.71 -15.24 -7.58
CA LEU A 140 -14.80 -16.62 -8.06
C LEU A 140 -13.80 -17.57 -7.37
N GLY A 141 -12.84 -17.05 -6.60
CA GLY A 141 -11.84 -17.85 -5.92
C GLY A 141 -10.59 -18.19 -6.75
N ALA A 142 -10.31 -17.46 -7.84
CA ALA A 142 -9.10 -17.66 -8.62
C ALA A 142 -7.85 -17.37 -7.76
N ALA A 143 -6.99 -18.38 -7.57
CA ALA A 143 -5.92 -18.32 -6.59
C ALA A 143 -4.90 -17.20 -6.85
N ASP A 144 -4.51 -17.03 -8.11
CA ASP A 144 -3.61 -15.97 -8.56
C ASP A 144 -4.22 -14.57 -8.40
N ALA A 145 -5.52 -14.43 -8.67
CA ALA A 145 -6.24 -13.16 -8.45
C ALA A 145 -6.34 -12.82 -6.95
N ILE A 146 -6.62 -13.80 -6.09
CA ILE A 146 -6.64 -13.60 -4.63
C ILE A 146 -5.25 -13.20 -4.11
N GLU A 147 -4.20 -13.87 -4.60
CA GLU A 147 -2.81 -13.57 -4.22
C GLU A 147 -2.43 -12.15 -4.64
N ALA A 148 -2.68 -11.79 -5.91
CA ALA A 148 -2.47 -10.44 -6.42
C ALA A 148 -3.25 -9.39 -5.65
N HIS A 149 -4.54 -9.63 -5.36
CA HIS A 149 -5.37 -8.71 -4.59
C HIS A 149 -4.85 -8.51 -3.17
N THR A 150 -4.43 -9.59 -2.51
CA THR A 150 -3.84 -9.54 -1.17
C THR A 150 -2.54 -8.74 -1.18
N ALA A 151 -1.67 -8.98 -2.15
CA ALA A 151 -0.42 -8.25 -2.33
C ALA A 151 -0.65 -6.75 -2.62
N GLU A 152 -1.67 -6.40 -3.40
CA GLU A 152 -2.08 -5.01 -3.62
C GLU A 152 -2.49 -4.34 -2.30
N GLN A 153 -3.32 -4.99 -1.49
CA GLN A 153 -3.75 -4.45 -0.19
C GLN A 153 -2.56 -4.29 0.78
N GLU A 154 -1.68 -5.29 0.85
CA GLU A 154 -0.45 -5.24 1.65
C GLU A 154 0.49 -4.12 1.18
N THR A 155 0.60 -3.91 -0.13
CA THR A 155 1.42 -2.84 -0.72
C THR A 155 0.87 -1.47 -0.38
N VAL A 156 -0.46 -1.28 -0.44
CA VAL A 156 -1.13 -0.01 -0.09
C VAL A 156 -0.86 0.33 1.38
N VAL A 157 -1.10 -0.61 2.29
CA VAL A 157 -0.85 -0.44 3.73
C VAL A 157 0.64 -0.22 4.02
N GLY A 158 1.49 -1.06 3.42
CA GLY A 158 2.94 -1.02 3.60
C GLY A 158 3.54 0.31 3.13
N THR A 159 3.12 0.81 1.97
CA THR A 159 3.58 2.10 1.42
C THR A 159 3.15 3.27 2.30
N ALA A 160 1.89 3.31 2.73
CA ALA A 160 1.40 4.38 3.61
C ALA A 160 2.18 4.43 4.93
N TRP A 161 2.50 3.27 5.52
CA TRP A 161 3.36 3.19 6.71
C TRP A 161 4.80 3.59 6.42
N ARG A 162 5.39 3.16 5.29
CA ARG A 162 6.75 3.56 4.89
C ARG A 162 6.88 5.08 4.76
N ASP A 163 5.91 5.74 4.12
CA ASP A 163 5.91 7.20 3.94
C ASP A 163 5.83 7.95 5.29
N ALA A 164 5.00 7.46 6.23
CA ALA A 164 4.87 8.03 7.56
C ALA A 164 6.16 7.84 8.40
N LEU A 165 6.76 6.65 8.36
CA LEU A 165 8.02 6.35 9.05
C LEU A 165 9.18 7.16 8.44
N ALA A 166 9.29 7.22 7.11
CA ALA A 166 10.32 7.96 6.39
C ALA A 166 10.27 9.45 6.72
N SER A 167 9.07 10.06 6.73
CA SER A 167 8.89 11.46 7.14
C SER A 167 9.45 11.73 8.55
N THR A 168 9.19 10.82 9.49
CA THR A 168 9.67 10.93 10.87
C THR A 168 11.19 10.79 10.96
N ILE A 169 11.78 9.90 10.17
CA ILE A 169 13.25 9.73 10.05
C ILE A 169 13.90 11.00 9.49
N GLU A 170 13.23 11.69 8.57
CA GLU A 170 13.63 12.97 7.97
C GLU A 170 13.36 14.19 8.86
N ASN A 171 13.06 13.99 10.15
CA ASN A 171 12.75 15.04 11.12
C ASN A 171 11.55 15.92 10.75
N ARG A 172 10.49 15.32 10.21
CA ARG A 172 9.25 16.04 9.94
C ARG A 172 8.04 15.20 10.33
N ASP A 173 6.93 15.88 10.59
CA ASP A 173 5.65 15.21 10.72
C ASP A 173 5.18 14.68 9.35
N PRO A 174 4.45 13.55 9.30
CA PRO A 174 3.78 13.11 8.09
C PRO A 174 2.82 14.19 7.57
N ASP A 175 2.90 14.48 6.27
CA ASP A 175 2.02 15.45 5.64
C ASP A 175 0.55 14.98 5.61
N LEU A 176 -0.37 15.88 5.28
CA LEU A 176 -1.80 15.56 5.26
C LEU A 176 -2.12 14.40 4.30
N ARG A 177 -1.41 14.32 3.17
CA ARG A 177 -1.58 13.26 2.17
C ARG A 177 -1.24 11.90 2.75
N THR A 178 -0.07 11.77 3.38
CA THR A 178 0.41 10.56 4.05
C THR A 178 -0.56 10.14 5.16
N ARG A 179 -1.04 11.10 5.97
CA ARG A 179 -2.03 10.83 7.02
C ARG A 179 -3.35 10.31 6.45
N THR A 180 -3.80 10.89 5.34
CA THR A 180 -5.05 10.49 4.67
C THR A 180 -4.93 9.09 4.09
N GLN A 181 -3.82 8.80 3.39
CA GLN A 181 -3.52 7.47 2.86
C GLN A 181 -3.47 6.43 3.97
N LEU A 182 -2.78 6.73 5.07
CA LEU A 182 -2.66 5.81 6.20
C LEU A 182 -3.99 5.57 6.90
N HIS A 183 -4.80 6.61 7.11
CA HIS A 183 -6.13 6.48 7.69
C HIS A 183 -7.04 5.61 6.80
N SER A 184 -7.00 5.78 5.47
CA SER A 184 -7.79 4.98 4.54
C SER A 184 -7.32 3.53 4.46
N ALA A 185 -6.00 3.29 4.49
CA ALA A 185 -5.43 1.96 4.36
C ALA A 185 -5.49 1.15 5.68
N ASP A 186 -5.31 1.80 6.83
CA ASP A 186 -5.14 1.12 8.13
C ASP A 186 -5.62 1.99 9.30
N ARG A 187 -6.93 2.30 9.29
CA ARG A 187 -7.56 3.14 10.32
C ARG A 187 -7.27 2.72 11.77
N PRO A 188 -7.38 1.44 12.16
CA PRO A 188 -7.15 1.04 13.56
C PRO A 188 -5.75 1.38 14.04
N ARG A 189 -4.72 1.15 13.21
CA ARG A 189 -3.34 1.45 13.59
C ARG A 189 -3.01 2.93 13.44
N TYR A 190 -3.65 3.65 12.51
CA TYR A 190 -3.60 5.11 12.44
C TYR A 190 -4.09 5.76 13.75
N ASP A 191 -5.23 5.29 14.28
CA ASP A 191 -5.82 5.86 15.50
C ASP A 191 -4.91 5.66 16.73
N ILE A 192 -4.19 4.54 16.78
CA ILE A 192 -3.20 4.27 17.85
C ILE A 192 -2.00 5.20 17.74
N ALA A 193 -1.45 5.39 16.54
CA ALA A 193 -0.15 6.04 16.35
C ALA A 193 -0.24 7.54 16.09
N LEU A 194 -1.20 8.00 15.29
CA LEU A 194 -1.24 9.36 14.75
C LEU A 194 -2.41 10.22 15.25
N ALA A 195 -3.53 9.61 15.69
CA ALA A 195 -4.67 10.40 16.18
C ALA A 195 -4.41 11.03 17.56
N ASN A 196 -3.54 10.41 18.37
CA ASN A 196 -3.14 10.89 19.70
C ASN A 196 -1.62 11.17 19.77
N ASP A 197 -1.06 11.61 18.66
CA ASP A 197 0.39 11.80 18.53
C ASP A 197 0.92 12.95 19.40
N VAL A 198 2.21 12.88 19.73
CA VAL A 198 2.92 13.87 20.55
C VAL A 198 3.68 14.85 19.66
N ALA A 199 3.58 16.15 19.94
CA ALA A 199 4.35 17.15 19.20
C ALA A 199 5.85 16.99 19.48
N VAL A 200 6.66 17.01 18.42
CA VAL A 200 8.12 16.95 18.49
C VAL A 200 8.71 18.29 18.05
N ASP A 201 9.67 18.83 18.82
CA ASP A 201 10.47 19.98 18.39
C ASP A 201 11.54 19.51 17.39
N TRP A 202 11.15 19.43 16.12
CA TRP A 202 12.01 19.00 15.03
C TRP A 202 13.24 19.87 14.85
N ALA A 203 13.15 21.17 15.16
CA ALA A 203 14.28 22.07 15.09
C ALA A 203 15.32 21.75 16.19
N ALA A 204 14.88 21.38 17.40
CA ALA A 204 15.78 20.92 18.45
C ALA A 204 16.43 19.58 18.11
N VAL A 205 15.66 18.62 17.59
CA VAL A 205 16.20 17.32 17.12
C VAL A 205 17.29 17.54 16.07
N ALA A 206 17.01 18.33 15.04
CA ALA A 206 17.96 18.62 13.96
C ALA A 206 19.25 19.30 14.47
N ARG A 207 19.15 20.22 15.44
CA ARG A 207 20.33 20.86 16.06
C ARG A 207 21.21 19.85 16.80
N ILE A 208 20.61 18.89 17.51
CA ILE A 208 21.36 17.86 18.24
C ILE A 208 22.08 16.93 17.27
N GLU A 209 21.43 16.53 16.18
CA GLU A 209 22.05 15.69 15.15
C GLU A 209 23.18 16.40 14.41
N ALA A 210 23.02 17.68 14.05
CA ALA A 210 24.06 18.46 13.38
C ALA A 210 25.33 18.62 14.25
N ALA A 211 25.19 18.61 15.57
CA ALA A 211 26.33 18.66 16.50
C ALA A 211 27.08 17.32 16.61
N HIS A 212 26.46 16.20 16.20
CA HIS A 212 27.01 14.85 16.31
C HIS A 212 26.61 13.99 15.10
N PRO A 213 27.22 14.24 13.91
CA PRO A 213 27.01 13.39 12.75
C PRO A 213 27.38 11.94 13.09
N ALA A 214 26.66 10.98 12.52
CA ALA A 214 27.07 9.58 12.60
C ALA A 214 28.44 9.42 11.93
N GLU A 215 29.40 8.86 12.66
CA GLU A 215 30.70 8.43 12.13
C GLU A 215 30.56 7.26 11.17
#